data_AF-A0A844E414-F1
#
_entry.id   AF-A0A844E414-F1
#
_cell.length_a   1.000
_cell.length_b   1.000
_cell.length_c   1.000
_cell.angle_alpha   90.00
_cell.angle_beta   90.00
_cell.angle_gamma   90.00
#
_symmetry.space_group_name_H-M   'P 1'
#
loop_
_entity.id
_entity.type
_entity.pdbx_description
1 polymer ?
#
loop_
_entity_poly.entity_id
_entity_poly.type
_entity_poly.pdbx_seq_one_letter_code
_entity_poly.pdbx_strand_id
1 'polypeptide(L)'
;MITVSLQGGIAMIEKWKKWVLKMNLKRAALIFVVSSVVLILVLLAAMHGVFEREMFCWESVIVFLTICGIIGTILAIWYWILYLICVYRKSSHLGTNNTLWILATVFFHIVAVAALYAYAAIMGTCENCGKIKYGEEKYCDRCGAALKKICPHCELILDTDADYCSNCGTSLKENKEETKEEHKEESVDS
;
A
#
# COMPACT_ATOMS: atom_id res chain seq x y z
N MET A 1 -36.52 9.87 -6.13
CA MET A 1 -35.78 9.25 -7.26
C MET A 1 -34.35 9.79 -7.43
N ILE A 2 -34.04 11.04 -7.05
CA ILE A 2 -32.69 11.63 -7.20
C ILE A 2 -31.66 11.00 -6.23
N THR A 3 -32.09 10.52 -5.05
CA THR A 3 -31.21 9.93 -4.03
C THR A 3 -30.65 8.55 -4.39
N VAL A 4 -31.34 7.78 -5.23
CA VAL A 4 -30.91 6.42 -5.61
C VAL A 4 -29.75 6.46 -6.61
N SER A 5 -29.75 7.42 -7.55
CA SER A 5 -28.66 7.60 -8.51
C SER A 5 -27.37 8.12 -7.87
N LEU A 6 -27.47 8.91 -6.80
CA LEU A 6 -26.30 9.41 -6.07
C LEU A 6 -25.61 8.29 -5.28
N GLN A 7 -26.39 7.39 -4.68
CA GLN A 7 -25.89 6.24 -3.92
C GLN A 7 -25.10 5.26 -4.81
N GLY A 8 -25.55 5.03 -6.04
CA GLY A 8 -24.88 4.14 -7.01
C GLY A 8 -23.50 4.64 -7.45
N GLY A 9 -23.36 5.97 -7.62
CA GLY A 9 -22.08 6.59 -7.97
C GLY A 9 -21.04 6.46 -6.85
N ILE A 10 -21.46 6.69 -5.60
CA ILE A 10 -20.57 6.59 -4.42
C ILE A 10 -20.10 5.15 -4.20
N ALA A 11 -20.99 4.16 -4.40
CA ALA A 11 -20.64 2.75 -4.29
C ALA A 11 -19.64 2.27 -5.37
N MET A 12 -19.75 2.81 -6.59
CA MET A 12 -18.78 2.58 -7.66
C MET A 12 -17.41 3.18 -7.34
N ILE A 13 -17.37 4.38 -6.77
CA ILE A 13 -16.14 5.05 -6.33
C ILE A 13 -15.46 4.27 -5.21
N GLU A 14 -16.20 3.73 -4.24
CA GLU A 14 -15.62 2.91 -3.17
C GLU A 14 -15.08 1.57 -3.66
N LYS A 15 -15.78 0.90 -4.58
CA LYS A 15 -15.29 -0.32 -5.23
C LYS A 15 -14.03 -0.04 -6.03
N TRP A 16 -14.00 1.04 -6.79
CA TRP A 16 -12.84 1.47 -7.55
C TRP A 16 -11.66 1.77 -6.62
N LYS A 17 -11.91 2.49 -5.51
CA LYS A 17 -10.91 2.76 -4.47
C LYS A 17 -10.35 1.46 -3.88
N LYS A 18 -11.18 0.47 -3.51
CA LYS A 18 -10.72 -0.84 -3.01
C LYS A 18 -9.92 -1.63 -4.05
N TRP A 19 -10.32 -1.58 -5.32
CA TRP A 19 -9.62 -2.26 -6.41
C TRP A 19 -8.26 -1.63 -6.74
N VAL A 20 -8.21 -0.29 -6.83
CA VAL A 20 -6.96 0.48 -7.01
C VAL A 20 -6.00 0.24 -5.85
N LEU A 21 -6.52 0.13 -4.63
CA LEU A 21 -5.74 -0.18 -3.43
C LEU A 21 -5.12 -1.58 -3.42
N LYS A 22 -5.74 -2.54 -4.12
CA LYS A 22 -5.24 -3.91 -4.29
C LYS A 22 -4.32 -4.05 -5.50
N MET A 23 -4.30 -3.06 -6.39
CA MET A 23 -3.45 -3.09 -7.57
C MET A 23 -2.00 -2.98 -7.12
N ASN A 24 -1.24 -4.04 -7.38
CA ASN A 24 0.16 -4.15 -6.97
C ASN A 24 0.91 -2.97 -7.60
N LEU A 25 1.40 -2.03 -6.78
CA LEU A 25 1.97 -0.75 -7.22
C LEU A 25 3.05 -0.92 -8.30
N LYS A 26 3.78 -2.04 -8.24
CA LYS A 26 4.76 -2.46 -9.24
C LYS A 26 4.14 -2.69 -10.62
N ARG A 27 2.96 -3.33 -10.68
CA ARG A 27 2.22 -3.57 -11.93
C ARG A 27 1.66 -2.27 -12.50
N ALA A 28 1.15 -1.38 -11.66
CA ALA A 28 0.64 -0.08 -12.10
C ALA A 28 1.76 0.80 -12.69
N ALA A 29 2.91 0.86 -12.01
CA ALA A 29 4.08 1.57 -12.51
C ALA A 29 4.62 0.98 -13.82
N LEU A 30 4.69 -0.36 -13.92
CA LEU A 30 5.14 -1.05 -15.15
C LEU A 30 4.21 -0.75 -16.33
N ILE A 31 2.89 -0.83 -16.13
CA ILE A 31 1.90 -0.51 -17.17
C ILE A 31 2.05 0.93 -17.65
N PHE A 32 2.30 1.87 -16.75
CA PHE A 32 2.48 3.28 -17.12
C PHE A 32 3.77 3.50 -17.91
N VAL A 33 4.91 2.95 -17.45
CA VAL A 33 6.19 3.04 -18.19
C VAL A 33 6.06 2.44 -19.58
N VAL A 34 5.43 1.26 -19.70
CA VAL A 34 5.19 0.61 -20.99
C VAL A 34 4.27 1.46 -21.87
N SER A 35 3.19 2.00 -21.32
CA SER A 35 2.24 2.87 -22.05
C SER A 35 2.93 4.14 -22.57
N SER A 36 3.74 4.79 -21.74
CA SER A 36 4.52 5.97 -22.15
C SER A 36 5.54 5.65 -23.23
N VAL A 37 6.25 4.51 -23.13
CA VAL A 37 7.21 4.07 -24.15
C VAL A 37 6.50 3.75 -25.47
N VAL A 38 5.38 3.04 -25.43
CA VAL A 38 4.58 2.72 -26.63
C VAL A 38 4.07 4.01 -27.28
N LEU A 39 3.56 4.96 -26.49
CA LEU A 39 3.12 6.26 -27.00
C LEU A 39 4.27 7.01 -27.68
N ILE A 40 5.45 7.06 -27.06
CA ILE A 40 6.65 7.67 -27.65
C ILE A 40 7.04 6.97 -28.96
N LEU A 41 7.04 5.64 -29.00
CA LEU A 41 7.36 4.88 -30.21
C LEU A 41 6.35 5.11 -31.34
N VAL A 42 5.05 5.19 -31.02
CA VAL A 42 3.99 5.51 -31.99
C VAL A 42 4.16 6.92 -32.54
N LEU A 43 4.48 7.89 -31.68
CA LEU A 43 4.77 9.26 -32.09
C LEU A 43 6.01 9.33 -32.99
N LEU A 44 7.09 8.61 -32.64
CA LEU A 44 8.30 8.53 -33.45
C LEU A 44 8.05 7.86 -34.81
N ALA A 45 7.25 6.79 -34.84
CA ALA A 45 6.86 6.12 -36.09
C ALA A 45 5.97 7.01 -36.96
N ALA A 46 5.04 7.76 -36.36
CA ALA A 46 4.23 8.75 -37.05
C ALA A 46 5.12 9.87 -37.62
N MET A 47 6.10 10.36 -36.87
CA MET A 47 7.07 11.35 -37.35
C MET A 47 7.95 10.82 -38.50
N HIS A 48 8.37 9.56 -38.44
CA HIS A 48 9.18 8.93 -39.49
C HIS A 48 8.35 8.66 -40.77
N GLY A 49 7.09 8.22 -40.63
CA GLY A 49 6.18 8.02 -41.76
C GLY A 49 5.68 9.32 -42.40
N VAL A 50 5.62 10.41 -41.62
CA VAL A 50 5.26 11.75 -42.10
C VAL A 50 6.40 12.41 -42.87
N PHE A 51 7.65 12.02 -42.66
CA PHE A 51 8.81 12.61 -43.35
C PHE A 51 8.88 12.26 -44.86
N GLU A 52 8.28 11.15 -45.30
CA GLU A 52 8.36 10.68 -46.70
C GLU A 52 7.20 11.12 -47.61
N ARG A 53 6.14 11.78 -47.10
CA ARG A 53 4.97 12.13 -47.92
C ARG A 53 4.53 13.57 -47.69
N GLU A 54 4.71 14.39 -48.71
CA GLU A 54 4.46 15.83 -48.76
C GLU A 54 3.21 16.33 -48.00
N MET A 55 3.47 17.14 -46.96
CA MET A 55 2.90 18.46 -46.60
C MET A 55 1.37 18.74 -46.61
N PHE A 56 0.45 17.83 -46.98
CA PHE A 56 -0.97 18.17 -47.21
C PHE A 56 -2.00 17.86 -46.08
N CYS A 57 -1.59 17.40 -44.89
CA CYS A 57 -2.54 17.22 -43.75
C CYS A 57 -2.04 17.82 -42.42
N TRP A 58 -1.29 18.93 -42.49
CA TRP A 58 -0.61 19.47 -41.31
C TRP A 58 -1.58 19.88 -40.18
N GLU A 59 -2.74 20.48 -40.49
CA GLU A 59 -3.70 20.88 -39.45
C GLU A 59 -4.33 19.69 -38.71
N SER A 60 -4.71 18.63 -39.43
CA SER A 60 -5.31 17.44 -38.82
C SER A 60 -4.31 16.66 -37.95
N VAL A 61 -3.04 16.61 -38.36
CA VAL A 61 -1.98 15.97 -37.58
C VAL A 61 -1.65 16.76 -36.32
N ILE A 62 -1.59 18.09 -36.39
CA ILE A 62 -1.36 18.96 -35.22
C ILE A 62 -2.49 18.82 -34.19
N VAL A 63 -3.74 18.78 -34.62
CA VAL A 63 -4.90 18.56 -33.72
C VAL A 63 -4.81 17.20 -33.03
N PHE A 64 -4.42 16.14 -33.74
CA PHE A 64 -4.27 14.82 -33.13
C PHE A 64 -3.13 14.78 -32.09
N LEU A 65 -1.97 15.35 -32.43
CA LEU A 65 -0.82 15.41 -31.53
C LEU A 65 -1.10 16.23 -30.26
N THR A 66 -1.82 17.34 -30.39
CA THR A 66 -2.21 18.17 -29.24
C THR A 66 -3.21 17.45 -28.33
N ILE A 67 -4.22 16.77 -28.90
CA ILE A 67 -5.17 15.96 -28.11
C ILE A 67 -4.44 14.82 -27.39
N CYS A 68 -3.58 14.07 -28.07
CA CYS A 68 -2.78 13.01 -27.46
C CYS A 68 -1.87 13.55 -26.35
N GLY A 69 -1.26 14.72 -26.56
CA GLY A 69 -0.45 15.40 -25.56
C GLY A 69 -1.25 15.78 -24.31
N ILE A 70 -2.44 16.36 -24.48
CA ILE A 70 -3.35 16.73 -23.37
C ILE A 70 -3.80 15.48 -22.60
N ILE A 71 -4.17 14.40 -23.30
CA ILE A 71 -4.55 13.14 -22.65
C ILE A 71 -3.36 12.57 -21.86
N GLY A 72 -2.15 12.61 -22.44
CA GLY A 72 -0.93 12.17 -21.80
C GLY A 72 -0.61 12.96 -20.52
N THR A 73 -0.74 14.29 -20.56
CA THR A 73 -0.51 15.14 -19.38
C THR A 73 -1.56 14.91 -18.29
N ILE A 74 -2.84 14.75 -18.65
CA ILE A 74 -3.89 14.42 -17.70
C ILE A 74 -3.62 13.08 -17.00
N LEU A 75 -3.22 12.05 -17.76
CA LEU A 75 -2.88 10.74 -17.20
C LEU A 75 -1.64 10.81 -16.30
N ALA A 76 -0.63 11.58 -16.68
CA ALA A 76 0.56 11.81 -15.87
C ALA A 76 0.20 12.51 -14.54
N ILE A 77 -0.60 13.57 -14.58
CA ILE A 77 -1.06 14.29 -13.38
C ILE A 77 -1.89 13.37 -12.48
N TRP A 78 -2.82 12.60 -13.05
CA TRP A 78 -3.61 11.62 -12.30
C TRP A 78 -2.69 10.61 -11.60
N TYR A 79 -1.73 10.05 -12.32
CA TYR A 79 -0.77 9.10 -11.77
C TYR A 79 0.04 9.70 -10.62
N TRP A 80 0.52 10.93 -10.78
CA TRP A 80 1.22 11.67 -9.73
C TRP A 80 0.36 11.86 -8.47
N ILE A 81 -0.91 12.23 -8.63
CA ILE A 81 -1.85 12.36 -7.52
C ILE A 81 -2.03 11.02 -6.79
N LEU A 82 -2.23 9.91 -7.52
CA LEU A 82 -2.34 8.58 -6.92
C LEU A 82 -1.07 8.19 -6.17
N TYR A 83 0.09 8.58 -6.70
CA TYR A 83 1.39 8.32 -6.09
C TYR A 83 1.52 9.03 -4.73
N LEU A 84 1.19 10.33 -4.69
CA LEU A 84 1.18 11.12 -3.46
C LEU A 84 0.18 10.57 -2.43
N ILE A 85 -1.03 10.18 -2.86
CA ILE A 85 -2.03 9.56 -1.99
C ILE A 85 -1.51 8.25 -1.40
N CYS A 86 -0.82 7.44 -2.20
CA CYS A 86 -0.31 6.14 -1.76
C CYS A 86 0.82 6.31 -0.73
N VAL A 87 1.76 7.21 -0.98
CA VAL A 87 2.83 7.57 -0.04
C VAL A 87 2.26 8.14 1.24
N TYR A 88 1.32 9.09 1.15
CA TYR A 88 0.67 9.69 2.31
C TYR A 88 0.02 8.62 3.19
N ARG A 89 -0.77 7.73 2.58
CA ARG A 89 -1.47 6.65 3.30
C ARG A 89 -0.50 5.66 3.93
N LYS A 90 0.59 5.32 3.23
CA LYS A 90 1.60 4.40 3.77
C LYS A 90 2.36 5.06 4.92
N SER A 91 2.81 6.31 4.77
CA SER A 91 3.49 7.06 5.82
C SER A 91 2.61 7.25 7.07
N SER A 92 1.31 7.56 6.89
CA SER A 92 0.40 7.75 8.02
C SER A 92 0.18 6.46 8.80
N HIS A 93 0.14 5.32 8.10
CA HIS A 93 0.09 4.01 8.71
C HIS A 93 1.35 3.72 9.53
N LEU A 94 2.52 4.06 8.99
CA LEU A 94 3.82 3.88 9.63
C LEU A 94 4.03 4.84 10.82
N GLY A 95 3.25 5.92 10.92
CA GLY A 95 3.34 6.90 12.00
C GLY A 95 4.58 7.80 11.90
N THR A 96 5.10 8.00 10.70
CA THR A 96 6.27 8.86 10.44
C THR A 96 5.83 10.28 10.06
N ASN A 97 6.77 11.21 9.89
CA ASN A 97 6.45 12.55 9.41
C ASN A 97 6.00 12.52 7.93
N ASN A 98 4.67 12.60 7.73
CA ASN A 98 4.05 12.52 6.41
C ASN A 98 4.56 13.57 5.43
N THR A 99 4.81 14.80 5.90
CA THR A 99 5.24 15.91 5.06
C THR A 99 6.58 15.63 4.41
N LEU A 100 7.51 15.02 5.15
CA LEU A 100 8.86 14.73 4.67
C LEU A 100 8.83 13.72 3.53
N TRP A 101 8.07 12.63 3.67
CA TRP A 101 7.97 11.61 2.62
C TRP A 101 7.21 12.09 1.39
N ILE A 102 6.18 12.93 1.57
CA ILE A 102 5.50 13.58 0.44
C ILE A 102 6.49 14.47 -0.31
N LEU A 103 7.23 15.33 0.41
CA LEU A 103 8.21 16.23 -0.19
C LEU A 103 9.29 15.44 -0.94
N ALA A 104 9.85 14.40 -0.32
CA ALA A 104 10.82 13.52 -0.94
C ALA A 104 10.25 12.84 -2.21
N THR A 105 8.98 12.46 -2.21
CA THR A 105 8.33 11.86 -3.38
C THR A 105 8.16 12.86 -4.52
N VAL A 106 7.93 14.14 -4.21
CA VAL A 106 7.86 15.18 -5.23
C VAL A 106 9.20 15.37 -5.95
N PHE A 107 10.31 15.31 -5.20
CA PHE A 107 11.64 15.53 -5.78
C PHE A 107 12.29 14.26 -6.36
N PHE A 108 12.13 13.12 -5.70
CA PHE A 108 12.86 11.88 -6.02
C PHE A 108 11.97 10.76 -6.58
N HIS A 109 10.66 11.00 -6.70
CA HIS A 109 9.68 10.12 -7.34
C HIS A 109 9.78 8.66 -6.87
N ILE A 110 10.20 7.74 -7.76
CA ILE A 110 10.24 6.30 -7.49
C ILE A 110 11.23 5.95 -6.38
N VAL A 111 12.33 6.71 -6.28
CA VAL A 111 13.38 6.46 -5.29
C VAL A 111 12.85 6.71 -3.88
N ALA A 112 12.06 7.77 -3.67
CA ALA A 112 11.48 8.06 -2.36
C ALA A 112 10.52 6.97 -1.90
N VAL A 113 9.74 6.39 -2.82
CA VAL A 113 8.82 5.30 -2.48
C VAL A 113 9.58 4.02 -2.19
N ALA A 114 10.55 3.67 -3.03
CA ALA A 114 11.42 2.53 -2.74
C ALA A 114 12.09 2.66 -1.36
N ALA A 115 12.59 3.86 -1.03
CA ALA A 115 13.14 4.17 0.28
C ALA A 115 12.12 4.04 1.41
N LEU A 116 10.87 4.51 1.24
CA LEU A 116 9.81 4.37 2.25
C LEU A 116 9.47 2.90 2.54
N TYR A 117 9.36 2.08 1.48
CA TYR A 117 9.07 0.66 1.64
C TYR A 117 10.26 -0.11 2.21
N ALA A 118 11.50 0.22 1.81
CA ALA A 118 12.71 -0.34 2.41
C ALA A 118 12.83 0.04 3.88
N TYR A 119 12.59 1.31 4.22
CA TYR A 119 12.58 1.80 5.59
C TYR A 119 11.58 1.04 6.47
N ALA A 120 10.35 0.84 5.97
CA ALA A 120 9.33 0.06 6.66
C ALA A 120 9.72 -1.42 6.83
N ALA A 121 10.41 -2.01 5.86
CA ALA A 121 10.86 -3.40 5.93
C ALA A 121 12.03 -3.59 6.92
N ILE A 122 12.96 -2.63 6.96
CA ILE A 122 14.14 -2.67 7.83
C ILE A 122 13.74 -2.50 9.31
N MET A 123 12.88 -1.53 9.63
CA MET A 123 12.51 -1.26 11.02
C MET A 123 11.45 -2.23 11.57
N GLY A 124 10.72 -2.91 10.69
CA GLY A 124 9.58 -3.73 11.07
C GLY A 124 8.37 -2.89 11.51
N THR A 125 7.18 -3.49 11.41
CA THR A 125 5.93 -2.82 11.77
C THR A 125 5.12 -3.64 12.76
N CYS A 126 4.34 -2.97 13.60
CA CYS A 126 3.35 -3.60 14.47
C CYS A 126 2.31 -4.38 13.63
N GLU A 127 2.02 -5.63 13.98
CA GLU A 127 1.06 -6.44 13.22
C GLU A 127 -0.39 -5.96 13.39
N ASN A 128 -0.70 -5.33 14.53
CA ASN A 128 -2.05 -4.84 14.82
C ASN A 128 -2.36 -3.49 14.14
N CYS A 129 -1.44 -2.52 14.23
CA CYS A 129 -1.68 -1.16 13.72
C CYS A 129 -0.74 -0.70 12.60
N GLY A 130 0.28 -1.50 12.26
CA GLY A 130 1.30 -1.23 11.24
C GLY A 130 2.10 0.06 11.40
N LYS A 131 2.19 0.60 12.62
CA LYS A 131 3.19 1.60 12.99
C LYS A 131 4.58 0.97 13.00
N ILE A 132 5.62 1.75 12.69
CA ILE A 132 7.02 1.31 12.81
C ILE A 132 7.37 1.02 14.27
N LYS A 133 8.10 -0.08 14.49
CA LYS A 133 8.70 -0.43 15.79
C LYS A 133 10.03 0.31 15.94
N TYR A 134 10.28 0.90 17.10
CA TYR A 134 11.52 1.60 17.43
C TYR A 134 12.29 0.83 18.51
N GLY A 135 13.22 -0.03 18.09
CA GLY A 135 14.09 -0.75 19.02
C GLY A 135 13.36 -1.81 19.85
N GLU A 136 13.61 -1.81 21.16
CA GLU A 136 13.21 -2.89 22.08
C GLU A 136 11.93 -2.60 22.89
N GLU A 137 11.01 -1.83 22.32
CA GLU A 137 9.74 -1.50 23.00
C GLU A 137 8.94 -2.77 23.32
N LYS A 138 8.40 -2.85 24.53
CA LYS A 138 7.57 -4.00 24.96
C LYS A 138 6.16 -3.93 24.35
N TYR A 139 5.63 -2.72 24.19
CA TYR A 139 4.28 -2.44 23.71
C TYR A 139 4.29 -1.36 22.65
N CYS A 140 3.35 -1.43 21.71
CA CYS A 140 3.15 -0.39 20.72
C CYS A 140 2.50 0.85 21.33
N ASP A 141 3.12 2.01 21.21
CA ASP A 141 2.61 3.29 21.69
C ASP A 141 1.31 3.77 21.03
N ARG A 142 0.98 3.30 19.81
CA ARG A 142 -0.25 3.68 19.09
C ARG A 142 -1.46 2.82 19.44
N CYS A 143 -1.26 1.51 19.65
CA CYS A 143 -2.38 0.57 19.81
C CYS A 143 -2.32 -0.28 21.08
N GLY A 144 -1.25 -0.20 21.86
CA GLY A 144 -1.06 -0.97 23.09
C GLY A 144 -0.73 -2.46 22.87
N ALA A 145 -0.67 -2.95 21.63
CA ALA A 145 -0.35 -4.34 21.36
C ALA A 145 1.06 -4.71 21.83
N ALA A 146 1.21 -5.89 22.44
CA ALA A 146 2.51 -6.43 22.82
C ALA A 146 3.37 -6.66 21.57
N LEU A 147 4.58 -6.09 21.57
CA LEU A 147 5.54 -6.23 20.47
C LEU A 147 6.56 -7.34 20.74
N LYS A 148 6.62 -7.83 21.98
CA LYS A 148 7.45 -8.92 22.48
C LYS A 148 6.57 -9.86 23.32
N LYS A 149 6.87 -11.16 23.33
CA LYS A 149 6.20 -12.13 24.20
C LYS A 149 6.69 -11.96 25.62
N ILE A 150 5.82 -12.19 26.60
CA ILE A 150 6.20 -12.21 28.02
C ILE A 150 5.98 -13.63 28.53
N CYS A 151 7.01 -14.20 29.16
CA CYS A 151 6.89 -15.53 29.75
C CYS A 151 5.91 -15.50 30.94
N PRO A 152 4.88 -16.36 30.98
CA PRO A 152 3.91 -16.37 32.08
C PRO A 152 4.50 -16.86 33.41
N HIS A 153 5.64 -17.55 33.39
CA HIS A 153 6.23 -18.15 34.58
C HIS A 153 7.32 -17.30 35.23
N CYS A 154 8.13 -16.61 34.43
CA CYS A 154 9.27 -15.83 34.93
C CYS A 154 9.25 -14.36 34.50
N GLU A 155 8.18 -13.93 33.82
CA GLU A 155 7.97 -12.57 33.32
C GLU A 155 9.09 -12.03 32.41
N LEU A 156 9.97 -12.91 31.93
CA LEU A 156 11.01 -12.54 30.98
C LEU A 156 10.40 -12.15 29.64
N ILE A 157 10.90 -11.05 29.09
CA ILE A 157 10.50 -10.52 27.80
C ILE A 157 11.34 -11.20 26.72
N LEU A 158 10.66 -11.77 25.74
CA LEU A 158 11.22 -12.60 24.68
C LEU A 158 10.75 -12.05 23.34
N ASP A 159 11.51 -12.28 22.29
CA ASP A 159 11.10 -11.88 20.95
C ASP A 159 9.84 -12.65 20.50
N THR A 160 9.10 -12.06 19.55
CA THR A 160 7.81 -12.61 19.11
C THR A 160 7.91 -13.97 18.44
N ASP A 161 9.09 -14.31 17.93
CA ASP A 161 9.43 -15.57 17.29
C ASP A 161 9.96 -16.63 18.28
N ALA A 162 10.13 -16.30 19.56
CA ALA A 162 10.53 -17.28 20.56
C ALA A 162 9.43 -18.32 20.81
N ASP A 163 9.77 -19.59 20.63
CA ASP A 163 8.93 -20.75 20.94
C ASP A 163 9.02 -21.18 22.42
N TYR A 164 10.17 -20.93 23.05
CA TYR A 164 10.45 -21.30 24.44
C TYR A 164 11.15 -20.16 25.17
N CYS A 165 10.92 -20.07 26.47
CA CYS A 165 11.61 -19.11 27.33
C CYS A 165 13.09 -19.49 27.51
N SER A 166 13.99 -18.55 27.22
CA SER A 166 15.44 -18.75 27.39
C SER A 166 15.91 -18.82 28.85
N ASN A 167 15.09 -18.36 29.80
CA ASN A 167 15.44 -18.37 31.23
C ASN A 167 14.83 -19.55 31.99
N CYS A 168 13.56 -19.91 31.73
CA CYS A 168 12.87 -20.97 32.48
C CYS A 168 12.43 -22.17 31.64
N GLY A 169 12.63 -22.16 30.32
CA GLY A 169 12.28 -23.27 29.42
C GLY A 169 10.79 -23.44 29.12
N THR A 170 9.91 -22.59 29.66
CA THR A 170 8.45 -22.65 29.42
C THR A 170 8.12 -22.43 27.94
N SER A 171 7.26 -23.26 27.37
CA SER A 171 6.73 -23.10 26.01
C SER A 171 5.86 -21.85 25.90
N LEU A 172 6.06 -21.06 24.84
CA LEU A 172 5.33 -19.83 24.53
C LEU A 172 4.41 -19.97 23.31
N LYS A 173 4.12 -21.19 22.88
CA LYS A 173 3.15 -21.44 21.81
C LYS A 173 1.76 -21.06 22.35
N GLU A 174 1.17 -20.00 21.80
CA GLU A 174 -0.20 -19.63 22.09
C GLU A 174 -1.10 -20.83 21.77
N ASN A 175 -1.67 -21.44 22.81
CA ASN A 175 -2.64 -22.51 22.65
C ASN A 175 -3.95 -21.87 22.18
N LYS A 176 -4.20 -21.91 20.85
CA LYS A 176 -5.48 -21.53 20.23
C LYS A 176 -6.51 -22.66 20.28
N GLU A 177 -6.42 -23.55 21.25
CA GLU A 177 -7.34 -24.67 21.44
C GLU A 177 -7.49 -24.90 22.94
N GLU A 178 -8.51 -24.30 23.57
CA GLU A 178 -9.17 -24.75 24.82
C GLU A 178 -10.20 -23.72 25.28
N THR A 179 -11.32 -23.61 24.56
CA THR A 179 -12.62 -23.28 25.17
C THR A 179 -13.71 -23.91 24.32
N LYS A 180 -13.72 -25.24 24.29
CA LYS A 180 -14.90 -26.04 24.00
C LYS A 180 -14.64 -27.40 24.64
N GLU A 181 -15.61 -27.87 25.40
CA GLU A 181 -15.66 -29.21 26.02
C GLU A 181 -14.93 -29.35 27.36
N GLU A 182 -15.61 -28.94 28.43
CA GLU A 182 -15.84 -29.80 29.61
C GLU A 182 -16.72 -29.06 30.62
N HIS A 183 -18.04 -29.27 30.53
CA HIS A 183 -18.87 -29.58 31.70
C HIS A 183 -20.28 -29.97 31.21
N LYS A 184 -20.46 -31.25 30.91
CA LYS A 184 -21.78 -31.90 30.92
C LYS A 184 -21.67 -33.15 31.77
N GLU A 185 -22.70 -33.33 32.59
CA GLU A 185 -23.19 -34.55 33.24
C GLU A 185 -22.65 -34.93 34.62
N GLU A 186 -23.57 -34.89 35.60
CA GLU A 186 -24.04 -35.99 36.47
C GLU A 186 -24.22 -35.50 37.93
N SER A 187 -25.30 -35.68 38.70
CA SER A 187 -26.71 -36.11 38.59
C SER A 187 -27.34 -35.98 40.02
N VAL A 188 -28.59 -36.42 40.20
CA VAL A 188 -29.28 -36.77 41.48
C VAL A 188 -30.01 -35.59 42.18
N ASP A 189 -31.33 -35.44 42.02
CA ASP A 189 -32.46 -36.14 42.67
C ASP A 189 -32.75 -35.68 44.13
N SER A 190 -34.05 -35.46 44.37
CA SER A 190 -34.78 -35.04 45.60
C SER A 190 -34.87 -33.54 45.95
#